data_AF-A0A2S5R6W9-F1
#
_entry.id   AF-A0A2S5R6W9-F1
#
_cell.length_a   1.000
_cell.length_b   1.000
_cell.length_c   1.000
_cell.angle_alpha   90.00
_cell.angle_beta   90.00
_cell.angle_gamma   90.00
#
_symmetry.space_group_name_H-M   'P 1'
#
loop_
_entity.id
_entity.type
_entity.pdbx_description
1 polymer ?
#
loop_
_entity_poly.entity_id
_entity_poly.type
_entity_poly.pdbx_seq_one_letter_code
_entity_poly.pdbx_strand_id
1 'polypeptide(L)'
;MNHLSKLIALEQDARKFGFDWPDHFMILDQIIDECREVREKIDQGSNKERLQEEIGDLLHSVISLCVFAGFDVEETISKTNVKFSRRTQLLKELTKQKGLEN
;
A
#
# COMPACT_ATOMS: atom_id res chain seq x y z
N MET A 1 -18.97 -4.72 7.22
CA MET A 1 -17.70 -3.98 7.15
C MET A 1 -16.77 -4.76 6.24
N ASN A 2 -16.20 -4.14 5.21
CA ASN A 2 -15.24 -4.83 4.32
C ASN A 2 -13.86 -4.94 5.03
N HIS A 3 -12.91 -5.67 4.44
CA HIS A 3 -11.59 -5.90 5.05
C HIS A 3 -10.80 -4.59 5.29
N LEU A 4 -10.89 -3.63 4.36
CA LEU A 4 -10.22 -2.34 4.46
C LEU A 4 -10.80 -1.49 5.60
N SER A 5 -12.13 -1.36 5.68
CA SER A 5 -12.78 -0.61 6.76
C SER A 5 -12.50 -1.24 8.14
N LYS A 6 -12.36 -2.57 8.21
CA LYS A 6 -11.96 -3.27 9.45
C LYS A 6 -10.53 -2.90 9.86
N LEU A 7 -9.60 -2.90 8.91
CA LEU A 7 -8.22 -2.51 9.18
C LEU A 7 -8.11 -1.06 9.66
N ILE A 8 -8.78 -0.13 8.98
CA ILE A 8 -8.82 1.29 9.37
C ILE A 8 -9.37 1.46 10.79
N ALA A 9 -10.42 0.71 11.14
CA ALA A 9 -10.99 0.75 12.49
C ALA A 9 -10.00 0.24 13.55
N LEU A 10 -9.24 -0.82 13.27
CA LEU A 10 -8.21 -1.35 14.16
C LEU A 10 -7.07 -0.35 14.35
N GLU A 11 -6.59 0.29 13.29
CA GLU A 11 -5.58 1.34 13.33
C GLU A 11 -6.02 2.53 14.21
N GLN A 12 -7.26 3.00 14.01
CA GLN A 12 -7.82 4.09 14.81
C GLN A 12 -8.00 3.71 16.27
N ASP A 13 -8.33 2.45 16.55
CA ASP A 13 -8.48 1.94 17.92
C ASP A 13 -7.11 1.86 18.62
N ALA A 14 -6.10 1.28 17.96
CA ALA A 14 -4.73 1.19 18.47
C ALA A 14 -4.18 2.56 18.90
N ARG A 15 -4.39 3.59 18.09
CA ARG A 15 -3.97 4.97 18.42
C ARG A 15 -4.68 5.56 19.63
N LYS A 16 -5.97 5.25 19.82
CA LYS A 16 -6.71 5.68 21.02
C LYS A 16 -6.13 5.07 22.30
N PHE A 17 -5.51 3.90 22.21
CA PHE A 17 -4.80 3.26 23.31
C PHE A 17 -3.35 3.73 23.48
N GLY A 18 -2.90 4.72 22.69
CA GLY A 18 -1.56 5.28 22.77
C GLY A 18 -0.52 4.56 21.92
N PHE A 19 -0.94 3.62 21.08
CA PHE A 19 -0.08 3.02 20.06
C PHE A 19 -0.15 3.89 18.81
N ASP A 20 0.62 4.98 18.82
CA ASP A 20 0.73 5.91 17.69
C ASP A 20 2.20 6.15 17.32
N TRP A 21 2.41 6.63 16.11
CA TRP A 21 3.74 6.92 15.60
C TRP A 21 4.26 8.23 16.19
N PRO A 22 5.53 8.28 16.63
CA PRO A 22 6.11 9.52 17.17
C PRO A 22 6.12 10.66 16.17
N ASP A 23 6.39 10.36 14.90
CA ASP A 23 6.42 11.30 13.79
C ASP A 23 6.25 10.61 12.43
N HIS A 24 6.20 11.42 11.37
CA HIS A 24 6.06 10.95 10.00
C HIS A 24 7.28 10.17 9.49
N PHE A 25 8.48 10.40 10.05
CA PHE A 25 9.69 9.71 9.60
C PHE A 25 9.70 8.28 10.11
N MET A 26 9.28 8.03 11.35
CA MET A 26 9.25 6.69 11.92
C MET A 26 8.35 5.73 11.12
N ILE A 27 7.19 6.19 10.68
CA ILE A 27 6.29 5.37 9.86
C ILE A 27 6.82 5.18 8.42
N LEU A 28 7.54 6.17 7.88
CA LEU A 28 8.21 6.02 6.58
C LEU A 28 9.36 5.02 6.67
N ASP A 29 10.12 5.04 7.77
CA ASP A 29 11.17 4.06 8.05
C ASP A 29 10.58 2.66 8.19
N GLN A 30 9.45 2.49 8.87
CA GLN A 30 8.74 1.20 8.91
C GLN A 30 8.39 0.71 7.50
N ILE A 31 7.82 1.56 6.64
CA ILE A 31 7.49 1.17 5.26
C ILE A 31 8.74 0.70 4.50
N ILE A 32 9.89 1.35 4.73
CA ILE A 32 11.16 0.95 4.12
C ILE A 32 11.61 -0.42 4.65
N ASP A 33 11.45 -0.68 5.95
CA ASP A 33 11.77 -1.97 6.55
C ASP A 33 10.89 -3.09 5.99
N GLU A 34 9.57 -2.89 5.89
CA GLU A 34 8.66 -3.87 5.27
C GLU A 34 9.03 -4.15 3.80
N CYS A 35 9.50 -3.13 3.06
CA CYS A 35 10.01 -3.32 1.70
C CYS A 35 11.26 -4.22 1.67
N ARG A 36 12.13 -4.13 2.68
CA ARG A 36 13.31 -4.99 2.82
C ARG A 36 12.89 -6.41 3.15
N GLU A 37 11.93 -6.61 4.05
CA GLU A 37 11.43 -7.94 4.42
C GLU A 37 10.81 -8.67 3.22
N VAL A 38 9.96 -7.98 2.45
CA VAL A 38 9.40 -8.51 1.19
C VAL A 38 10.51 -8.95 0.24
N ARG A 39 11.54 -8.11 0.05
CA ARG A 39 12.68 -8.42 -0.81
C ARG A 39 13.44 -9.64 -0.30
N GLU A 40 13.72 -9.73 0.99
CA GLU A 40 14.43 -10.85 1.58
C GLU A 40 13.68 -12.16 1.36
N LYS A 41 12.34 -12.19 1.52
CA LYS A 41 11.54 -13.39 1.27
C LYS A 41 11.59 -13.83 -0.19
N ILE A 42 11.61 -12.89 -1.13
CA ILE A 42 11.79 -13.17 -2.56
C ILE A 42 13.17 -13.76 -2.82
N ASP A 43 14.22 -13.13 -2.31
CA ASP A 43 15.61 -13.54 -2.53
C ASP A 43 15.91 -14.92 -1.91
N GLN A 44 15.25 -15.24 -0.80
CA GLN A 44 15.35 -16.56 -0.14
C GLN A 44 14.52 -17.65 -0.81
N GLY A 45 13.68 -17.34 -1.81
CA GLY A 45 12.76 -18.30 -2.42
C GLY A 45 11.74 -18.85 -1.42
N SER A 46 11.28 -18.00 -0.50
CA SER A 46 10.29 -18.39 0.51
C SER A 46 8.98 -18.88 -0.13
N ASN A 47 8.21 -19.68 0.62
CA ASN A 47 6.89 -20.09 0.17
C ASN A 47 5.94 -18.88 0.00
N LYS A 48 4.84 -19.12 -0.71
CA LYS A 48 3.88 -18.06 -1.05
C LYS A 48 3.22 -17.46 0.18
N GLU A 49 2.98 -18.27 1.21
CA GLU A 49 2.32 -17.86 2.43
C GLU A 49 3.16 -16.82 3.18
N ARG A 50 4.47 -17.07 3.35
CA ARG A 50 5.38 -16.12 4.00
C ARG A 50 5.57 -14.85 3.20
N LEU A 51 5.66 -14.95 1.87
CA LEU A 51 5.73 -13.76 1.03
C LEU A 51 4.45 -12.92 1.13
N GLN A 52 3.29 -13.58 1.22
CA GLN A 52 2.01 -12.89 1.38
C GLN A 52 1.88 -12.18 2.72
N GLU A 53 2.45 -12.74 3.79
CA GLU A 53 2.52 -12.12 5.12
C GLU A 53 3.25 -10.77 5.06
N GLU A 54 4.48 -10.73 4.56
CA GLU A 54 5.26 -9.49 4.45
C GLU A 54 4.63 -8.45 3.51
N ILE A 55 3.99 -8.90 2.42
CA ILE A 55 3.23 -8.00 1.54
C ILE A 55 2.03 -7.41 2.31
N GLY A 56 1.41 -8.19 3.19
CA GLY A 56 0.36 -7.75 4.10
C GLY A 56 0.84 -6.65 5.04
N ASP A 57 2.01 -6.84 5.66
CA ASP A 57 2.60 -5.88 6.60
C ASP A 57 3.04 -4.58 5.89
N LEU A 58 3.56 -4.68 4.67
CA LEU A 58 3.80 -3.51 3.82
C LEU A 58 2.51 -2.75 3.50
N LEU A 59 1.43 -3.45 3.11
CA LEU A 59 0.14 -2.83 2.84
C LEU A 59 -0.43 -2.15 4.09
N HIS A 60 -0.31 -2.82 5.25
CA HIS A 60 -0.69 -2.30 6.55
C HIS A 60 0.03 -0.98 6.85
N SER A 61 1.36 -0.95 6.72
CA SER A 61 2.18 0.23 6.98
C SER A 61 1.82 1.41 6.08
N VAL A 62 1.54 1.17 4.80
CA VAL A 62 1.08 2.22 3.86
C VAL A 62 -0.31 2.76 4.25
N ILE A 63 -1.23 1.89 4.66
CA ILE A 63 -2.57 2.31 5.12
C ILE A 63 -2.45 3.10 6.42
N SER A 64 -1.63 2.64 7.36
CA SER A 64 -1.33 3.35 8.61
C SER A 64 -0.82 4.77 8.32
N LEU A 65 0.05 4.95 7.32
CA LEU A 65 0.52 6.28 6.91
C LEU A 65 -0.58 7.18 6.42
N CYS A 66 -1.51 6.65 5.61
CA CYS A 66 -2.65 7.41 5.15
C CYS A 66 -3.50 7.90 6.34
N VAL A 67 -3.79 7.01 7.29
CA VAL A 67 -4.53 7.35 8.52
C VAL A 67 -3.72 8.31 9.42
N PHE A 68 -2.40 8.17 9.48
CA PHE A 68 -1.49 9.02 10.29
C PHE A 68 -1.47 10.46 9.77
N ALA A 69 -1.38 10.61 8.45
CA ALA A 69 -1.43 11.90 7.79
C ALA A 69 -2.83 12.54 7.76
N GLY A 70 -3.84 11.89 8.37
CA GLY A 70 -5.21 12.41 8.44
C GLY A 70 -6.00 12.32 7.14
N PHE A 71 -5.60 11.44 6.22
CA PHE A 71 -6.29 11.24 4.94
C PHE A 71 -7.33 10.11 5.04
N ASP A 72 -8.39 10.23 4.26
CA ASP A 72 -9.33 9.13 4.03
C ASP A 72 -8.72 8.12 3.05
N VAL A 73 -8.65 6.86 3.48
CA VAL A 73 -7.97 5.80 2.72
C VAL A 73 -8.74 5.44 1.45
N GLU A 74 -10.07 5.37 1.51
CA GLU A 74 -10.89 5.03 0.34
C GLU A 74 -10.83 6.14 -0.71
N GLU A 75 -10.88 7.41 -0.29
CA GLU A 75 -10.70 8.56 -1.16
C GLU A 75 -9.30 8.58 -1.79
N THR A 76 -8.26 8.26 -1.02
CA THR A 76 -6.87 8.20 -1.49
C THR A 76 -6.69 7.13 -2.56
N ILE A 77 -7.26 5.93 -2.35
CA ILE A 77 -7.27 4.85 -3.35
C ILE A 77 -8.08 5.28 -4.59
N SER A 78 -9.24 5.90 -4.41
CA SER A 78 -10.09 6.37 -5.51
C SER A 78 -9.34 7.36 -6.43
N LYS A 79 -8.66 8.36 -5.85
CA LYS A 79 -7.80 9.31 -6.59
C LYS A 79 -6.67 8.60 -7.33
N THR A 80 -6.08 7.58 -6.70
CA THR A 80 -5.02 6.76 -7.31
C THR A 80 -5.56 5.98 -8.52
N ASN A 81 -6.74 5.39 -8.40
CA ASN A 81 -7.41 4.65 -9.49
C ASN A 81 -7.71 5.56 -10.69
N VAL A 82 -8.20 6.78 -10.47
CA VAL A 82 -8.42 7.76 -11.55
C VAL A 82 -7.12 8.06 -12.29
N LYS A 83 -6.04 8.36 -11.54
CA LYS A 83 -4.72 8.68 -12.10
C LYS A 83 -4.14 7.50 -12.88
N PHE A 84 -4.25 6.28 -12.34
CA PHE A 84 -3.75 5.06 -12.97
C PHE A 84 -4.55 4.72 -14.23
N SER A 85 -5.89 4.81 -14.18
CA SER A 85 -6.77 4.55 -15.33
C SER A 85 -6.42 5.45 -16.51
N ARG A 86 -6.25 6.76 -16.26
CA ARG A 86 -5.83 7.72 -17.28
C ARG A 86 -4.48 7.36 -17.90
N ARG A 87 -3.49 6.97 -17.08
CA ARG A 87 -2.15 6.58 -17.56
C ARG A 87 -2.20 5.34 -18.43
N THR A 88 -2.95 4.33 -18.00
CA THR A 88 -3.09 3.07 -18.73
C THR A 88 -3.85 3.27 -20.06
N GLN A 89 -4.85 4.15 -20.10
CA GLN A 89 -5.52 4.51 -21.35
C GLN A 89 -4.55 5.16 -22.35
N LEU A 90 -3.79 6.17 -21.91
CA LEU A 90 -2.79 6.82 -22.76
C LEU A 90 -1.74 5.83 -23.29
N LEU A 91 -1.30 4.91 -22.43
CA LEU A 91 -0.36 3.86 -22.84
C LEU A 91 -0.97 2.99 -23.94
N LYS A 92 -2.22 2.54 -23.78
CA LYS A 92 -2.93 1.75 -24.80
C LYS A 92 -3.03 2.49 -26.13
N GLU A 93 -3.38 3.77 -26.11
CA GLU A 93 -3.48 4.62 -27.30
C GLU A 93 -2.12 4.76 -28.01
N LEU A 94 -1.04 4.99 -27.25
CA LEU A 94 0.33 5.08 -27.79
C LEU A 94 0.81 3.76 -28.39
N THR A 95 0.54 2.63 -27.71
CA THR A 95 0.90 1.29 -28.18
C THR A 95 0.18 0.98 -29.49
N LYS A 96 -1.12 1.33 -29.61
CA LYS A 96 -1.90 1.20 -30.83
C LYS A 96 -1.36 2.03 -31.98
N GLN A 97 -1.04 3.31 -31.73
CA GLN A 97 -0.45 4.19 -32.75
C GLN A 97 0.90 3.69 -33.28
N LYS A 98 1.68 3.02 -32.43
CA LYS A 98 3.00 2.48 -32.79
C LYS A 98 2.95 1.05 -33.36
N GLY A 99 1.77 0.44 -33.47
CA GLY A 99 1.64 -0.95 -33.94
C GLY A 99 2.29 -1.97 -33.00
N LEU A 100 2.40 -1.66 -31.71
CA LEU A 100 3.03 -2.49 -30.68
C LEU A 100 2.00 -3.29 -29.88
N GLU A 101 0.78 -3.46 -30.41
CA GLU A 101 -0.23 -4.30 -29.77
C GLU A 101 0.26 -5.75 -29.77
N ASN A 102 0.37 -6.35 -28.58
CA ASN A 102 0.60 -7.79 -28.37
C ASN A 102 -0.74 -8.50 -28.14
#